data_AF-A0A925TGT2-F1
#
_entry.id   AF-A0A925TGT2-F1
#
_cell.length_a   1.000
_cell.length_b   1.000
_cell.length_c   1.000
_cell.angle_alpha   90.00
_cell.angle_beta   90.00
_cell.angle_gamma   90.00
#
_symmetry.space_group_name_H-M   'P 1'
#
loop_
_entity.id
_entity.type
_entity.pdbx_description
1 polymer ?
#
loop_
_entity_poly.entity_id
_entity_poly.type
_entity_poly.pdbx_seq_one_letter_code
_entity_poly.pdbx_strand_id
1 'polypeptide(L)'
;MDQMEFWISKGCLVSKPDFKDGRSLPERIFLDRNNLVKVSSGETGTTIKWHAFGANWASLFFAKEWLQTFPGPYTLNYYMSGWFSETLADPVDARDRIDQLIAKSDMHLSSRVYIQSFDPKNRALPDNLRLTLEAGKAPADVSVDCSFDVKTGRVKVERIGTNSAIAKLWGLLPVTTPCLSGTSYDKMVSKAYAHVLQSGRPHYDHVYAAMMGADGEVAWIPYQRIVMPLPKVRGRSRMVSVVSEVTPVEIAVV
;
A
#
# COMPACT_ATOMS: atom_id res chain seq x y z
N MET A 1 -13.28 19.92 -18.15
CA MET A 1 -13.40 19.27 -19.46
C MET A 1 -13.60 17.77 -19.28
N ASP A 2 -14.20 17.09 -20.26
CA ASP A 2 -14.47 15.65 -20.20
C ASP A 2 -13.18 14.83 -20.13
N GLN A 3 -13.12 13.92 -19.16
CA GLN A 3 -12.07 12.92 -19.05
C GLN A 3 -12.19 11.94 -20.23
N MET A 4 -11.12 11.78 -21.00
CA MET A 4 -11.08 10.81 -22.09
C MET A 4 -10.69 9.43 -21.55
N GLU A 5 -11.44 8.41 -21.93
CA GLU A 5 -11.20 7.01 -21.54
C GLU A 5 -10.97 6.15 -22.79
N PHE A 6 -9.85 5.43 -22.82
CA PHE A 6 -9.47 4.51 -23.88
C PHE A 6 -9.18 3.12 -23.33
N TRP A 7 -9.53 2.11 -24.12
CA TRP A 7 -9.29 0.70 -23.80
C TRP A 7 -8.45 0.06 -24.90
N ILE A 8 -7.44 -0.72 -24.50
CA ILE A 8 -6.48 -1.33 -25.42
C ILE A 8 -6.51 -2.85 -25.23
N SER A 9 -6.69 -3.58 -26.32
CA SER A 9 -6.63 -5.05 -26.38
C SER A 9 -5.77 -5.50 -27.54
N LYS A 10 -4.86 -6.44 -27.31
CA LYS A 10 -3.99 -7.05 -28.34
C LYS A 10 -3.28 -5.99 -29.22
N GLY A 11 -2.87 -4.88 -28.61
CA GLY A 11 -2.17 -3.80 -29.31
C GLY A 11 -3.05 -2.87 -30.15
N CYS A 12 -4.37 -2.88 -29.95
CA CYS A 12 -5.31 -2.03 -30.67
C CYS A 12 -6.29 -1.35 -29.71
N LEU A 13 -6.79 -0.17 -30.11
CA LEU A 13 -7.92 0.45 -29.42
C LEU A 13 -9.19 -0.37 -29.63
N VAL A 14 -9.93 -0.54 -28.53
CA VAL A 14 -11.22 -1.21 -28.52
C VAL A 14 -12.25 -0.32 -27.85
N SER A 15 -13.50 -0.44 -28.27
CA SER A 15 -14.61 0.16 -27.53
C SER A 15 -14.67 -0.43 -26.13
N LYS A 16 -15.13 0.38 -25.16
CA LYS A 16 -15.44 -0.12 -23.83
C LYS A 16 -16.40 -1.31 -23.96
N PRO A 17 -16.07 -2.49 -23.40
CA PRO A 17 -16.96 -3.63 -23.56
C PRO A 17 -18.22 -3.43 -22.73
N ASP A 18 -19.38 -3.36 -23.39
CA ASP A 18 -20.69 -3.33 -22.72
C ASP A 18 -21.37 -4.70 -22.81
N PHE A 19 -22.24 -5.02 -21.84
CA PHE A 19 -23.16 -6.13 -22.02
C PHE A 19 -24.12 -5.83 -23.18
N LYS A 20 -24.58 -6.89 -23.87
CA LYS A 20 -25.71 -6.80 -24.82
C LYS A 20 -26.99 -6.23 -24.17
N ASP A 21 -27.06 -6.24 -22.84
CA ASP A 21 -28.21 -5.84 -22.04
C ASP A 21 -28.03 -4.44 -21.38
N GLY A 22 -26.97 -3.69 -21.74
CA GLY A 22 -26.77 -2.30 -21.30
C GLY A 22 -26.32 -2.08 -19.84
N ARG A 23 -26.01 -3.14 -19.08
CA ARG A 23 -25.44 -3.00 -17.73
C ARG A 23 -23.94 -2.75 -17.78
N SER A 24 -23.46 -1.80 -16.98
CA SER A 24 -22.02 -1.53 -16.82
C SER A 24 -21.37 -2.64 -15.98
N LEU A 25 -20.31 -3.26 -16.51
CA LEU A 25 -19.48 -4.21 -15.76
C LEU A 25 -18.53 -3.45 -14.82
N PRO A 26 -18.22 -4.01 -13.62
CA PRO A 26 -17.12 -3.55 -12.80
C PRO A 26 -15.82 -3.48 -13.62
N GLU A 27 -15.07 -2.38 -13.48
CA GLU A 27 -13.82 -2.14 -14.21
C GLU A 27 -12.84 -3.31 -14.11
N ARG A 28 -12.78 -3.93 -12.93
CA ARG A 28 -11.96 -5.09 -12.63
C ARG A 28 -12.18 -6.26 -13.60
N ILE A 29 -13.39 -6.45 -14.13
CA ILE A 29 -13.65 -7.52 -15.09
C ILE A 29 -12.91 -7.26 -16.40
N PHE A 30 -12.86 -6.01 -16.84
CA PHE A 30 -12.13 -5.62 -18.06
C PHE A 30 -10.62 -5.83 -17.90
N LEU A 31 -10.08 -5.47 -16.74
CA LEU A 31 -8.65 -5.57 -16.46
C LEU A 31 -8.22 -7.02 -16.19
N ASP A 32 -8.93 -7.74 -15.33
CA ASP A 32 -8.53 -9.07 -14.83
C ASP A 32 -8.92 -10.22 -15.77
N ARG A 33 -10.12 -10.15 -16.38
CA ARG A 33 -10.67 -11.27 -17.19
C ARG A 33 -10.51 -11.04 -18.69
N ASN A 34 -10.64 -9.79 -19.12
CA ASN A 34 -10.54 -9.43 -20.53
C ASN A 34 -9.15 -8.91 -20.91
N ASN A 35 -8.22 -8.86 -19.95
CA ASN A 35 -6.81 -8.55 -20.19
C ASN A 35 -6.60 -7.19 -20.86
N LEU A 36 -7.47 -6.22 -20.54
CA LEU A 36 -7.43 -4.89 -21.12
C LEU A 36 -6.48 -3.97 -20.37
N VAL A 37 -5.90 -3.04 -21.11
CA VAL A 37 -5.19 -1.89 -20.55
C VAL A 37 -6.10 -0.67 -20.70
N LYS A 38 -6.32 0.04 -19.61
CA LYS A 38 -7.10 1.29 -19.59
C LYS A 38 -6.15 2.47 -19.63
N VAL A 39 -6.44 3.47 -20.45
CA VAL A 39 -5.80 4.79 -20.41
C VAL A 39 -6.88 5.82 -20.14
N SER A 40 -6.73 6.62 -19.10
CA SER A 40 -7.62 7.73 -18.76
C SER A 40 -6.82 9.01 -18.76
N SER A 41 -7.23 10.02 -19.51
CA SER A 41 -6.50 11.28 -19.62
C SER A 41 -7.43 12.47 -19.41
N GLY A 42 -6.94 13.46 -18.66
CA GLY A 42 -7.69 14.67 -18.35
C GLY A 42 -6.79 15.78 -17.81
N GLU A 43 -7.39 16.81 -17.22
CA GLU A 43 -6.69 18.00 -16.72
C GLU A 43 -5.68 17.69 -15.61
N THR A 44 -5.90 16.62 -14.84
CA THR A 44 -5.01 16.18 -13.75
C THR A 44 -3.87 15.27 -14.21
N GLY A 45 -3.76 15.02 -15.52
CA GLY A 45 -2.78 14.12 -16.11
C GLY A 45 -3.40 12.83 -16.65
N THR A 46 -2.56 11.82 -16.84
CA THR A 46 -2.89 10.57 -17.51
C THR A 46 -2.66 9.39 -16.59
N THR A 47 -3.63 8.48 -16.50
CA THR A 47 -3.54 7.23 -15.76
C THR A 47 -3.57 6.05 -16.71
N ILE A 48 -2.59 5.15 -16.59
CA ILE A 48 -2.63 3.85 -17.24
C ILE A 48 -2.91 2.80 -16.18
N LYS A 49 -3.90 1.94 -16.41
CA LYS A 49 -4.31 0.90 -15.47
C LYS A 49 -4.39 -0.48 -16.09
N TRP A 50 -3.77 -1.49 -15.47
CA TRP A 50 -3.78 -2.87 -15.97
C TRP A 50 -3.56 -3.93 -14.88
N HIS A 51 -3.90 -5.18 -15.19
CA HIS A 51 -3.53 -6.33 -14.36
C HIS A 51 -2.21 -6.92 -14.87
N ALA A 52 -1.17 -7.02 -14.03
CA ALA A 52 0.19 -7.34 -14.49
C ALA A 52 0.28 -8.70 -15.23
N PHE A 53 -0.42 -9.72 -14.74
CA PHE A 53 -0.47 -11.05 -15.36
C PHE A 53 -1.56 -11.22 -16.42
N GLY A 54 -2.47 -10.24 -16.52
CA GLY A 54 -3.59 -10.30 -17.45
C GLY A 54 -3.25 -9.60 -18.75
N ALA A 55 -2.67 -8.41 -18.66
CA ALA A 55 -2.42 -7.54 -19.80
C ALA A 55 -1.61 -8.23 -20.89
N ASN A 56 -2.11 -8.15 -22.12
CA ASN A 56 -1.34 -8.58 -23.28
C ASN A 56 -0.16 -7.61 -23.50
N TRP A 57 1.04 -8.15 -23.70
CA TRP A 57 2.25 -7.34 -23.92
C TRP A 57 2.10 -6.34 -25.08
N ALA A 58 1.43 -6.72 -26.18
CA ALA A 58 1.17 -5.80 -27.28
C ALA A 58 0.32 -4.59 -26.84
N SER A 59 -0.62 -4.77 -25.91
CA SER A 59 -1.39 -3.66 -25.35
C SER A 59 -0.52 -2.71 -24.52
N LEU A 60 0.44 -3.24 -23.74
CA LEU A 60 1.35 -2.42 -22.96
C LEU A 60 2.35 -1.67 -23.84
N PHE A 61 2.91 -2.33 -24.88
CA PHE A 61 3.75 -1.64 -25.87
C PHE A 61 2.96 -0.55 -26.62
N PHE A 62 1.72 -0.83 -27.01
CA PHE A 62 0.86 0.18 -27.62
C PHE A 62 0.62 1.37 -26.67
N ALA A 63 0.20 1.11 -25.42
CA ALA A 63 -0.02 2.15 -24.43
C ALA A 63 1.25 2.99 -24.20
N LYS A 64 2.41 2.33 -24.08
CA LYS A 64 3.72 2.93 -23.91
C LYS A 64 4.07 3.90 -25.04
N GLU A 65 3.90 3.49 -26.30
CA GLU A 65 4.19 4.36 -27.44
C GLU A 65 3.22 5.55 -27.54
N TRP A 66 2.00 5.35 -27.05
CA TRP A 66 0.95 6.36 -27.12
C TRP A 66 1.00 7.40 -25.99
N LEU A 67 1.70 7.10 -24.89
CA LEU A 67 1.82 7.96 -23.70
C LEU A 67 2.17 9.41 -24.01
N GLN A 68 3.13 9.64 -24.91
CA GLN A 68 3.63 10.95 -25.30
C GLN A 68 2.56 11.88 -25.92
N THR A 69 1.43 11.31 -26.34
CA THR A 69 0.30 12.07 -26.92
C THR A 69 -0.64 12.64 -25.88
N PHE A 70 -0.46 12.26 -24.61
CA PHE A 70 -1.32 12.68 -23.50
C PHE A 70 -0.59 13.62 -22.54
N PRO A 71 -1.31 14.49 -21.81
CA PRO A 71 -0.72 15.33 -20.78
C PRO A 71 -0.25 14.52 -19.57
N GLY A 72 0.91 14.90 -19.02
CA GLY A 72 1.35 14.48 -17.70
C GLY A 72 0.63 15.24 -16.56
N PRO A 73 0.83 14.83 -15.30
CA PRO A 73 1.67 13.71 -14.84
C PRO A 73 1.09 12.34 -15.21
N TYR A 74 1.93 11.31 -15.25
CA TYR A 74 1.57 9.95 -15.64
C TYR A 74 1.49 9.04 -14.42
N THR A 75 0.32 8.48 -14.17
CA THR A 75 0.10 7.53 -13.06
C THR A 75 0.00 6.12 -13.63
N LEU A 76 0.87 5.23 -13.18
CA LEU A 76 0.84 3.82 -13.52
C LEU A 76 0.16 3.05 -12.37
N ASN A 77 -0.98 2.45 -12.67
CA ASN A 77 -1.77 1.65 -11.74
C ASN A 77 -1.76 0.18 -12.19
N TYR A 78 -0.98 -0.66 -11.52
CA TYR A 78 -0.85 -2.06 -11.93
C TYR A 78 -1.13 -3.00 -10.78
N TYR A 79 -1.92 -4.04 -11.05
CA TYR A 79 -2.26 -5.03 -10.04
C TYR A 79 -1.27 -6.20 -10.05
N MET A 80 -0.61 -6.41 -8.91
CA MET A 80 0.18 -7.60 -8.62
C MET A 80 0.04 -7.96 -7.13
N SER A 81 -0.89 -8.88 -6.83
CA SER A 81 -1.36 -9.21 -5.47
C SER A 81 -1.92 -8.02 -4.65
N GLY A 82 -2.16 -6.90 -5.33
CA GLY A 82 -2.56 -5.60 -4.82
C GLY A 82 -2.21 -4.53 -5.86
N TRP A 83 -2.92 -3.41 -5.86
CA TRP A 83 -2.63 -2.26 -6.71
C TRP A 83 -1.38 -1.54 -6.24
N PHE A 84 -0.42 -1.41 -7.15
CA PHE A 84 0.63 -0.41 -7.08
C PHE A 84 0.14 0.86 -7.78
N SER A 85 0.54 2.02 -7.27
CA SER A 85 0.26 3.33 -7.85
C SER A 85 1.52 4.16 -7.77
N GLU A 86 2.08 4.53 -8.92
CA GLU A 86 3.26 5.39 -9.02
C GLU A 86 2.98 6.52 -10.00
N THR A 87 3.39 7.75 -9.65
CA THR A 87 3.17 8.94 -10.46
C THR A 87 4.51 9.51 -10.90
N LEU A 88 4.67 9.67 -12.20
CA LEU A 88 5.88 10.08 -12.90
C LEU A 88 5.59 11.39 -13.64
N ALA A 89 6.50 12.34 -13.56
CA ALA A 89 6.30 13.64 -14.20
C ALA A 89 6.54 13.58 -15.73
N ASP A 90 7.57 12.85 -16.14
CA ASP A 90 8.04 12.78 -17.53
C ASP A 90 7.48 11.55 -18.27
N PRO A 91 7.03 11.68 -19.53
CA PRO A 91 6.61 10.54 -20.33
C PRO A 91 7.73 9.51 -20.56
N VAL A 92 8.99 9.92 -20.65
CA VAL A 92 10.14 9.03 -20.83
C VAL A 92 10.32 8.13 -19.61
N ASP A 93 10.28 8.71 -18.40
CA ASP A 93 10.34 7.94 -17.16
C ASP A 93 9.17 6.94 -17.05
N ALA A 94 7.96 7.35 -17.47
CA ALA A 94 6.80 6.47 -17.51
C ALA A 94 6.98 5.31 -18.50
N ARG A 95 7.57 5.57 -19.68
CA ARG A 95 7.86 4.54 -20.68
C ARG A 95 8.90 3.54 -20.19
N ASP A 96 10.01 4.04 -19.66
CA ASP A 96 11.09 3.21 -19.11
C ASP A 96 10.59 2.35 -17.95
N ARG A 97 9.72 2.92 -17.10
CA ARG A 97 9.11 2.18 -16.01
C ARG A 97 8.17 1.08 -16.50
N ILE A 98 7.36 1.32 -17.54
CA ILE A 98 6.55 0.26 -18.16
C ILE A 98 7.45 -0.86 -18.71
N ASP A 99 8.59 -0.55 -19.34
CA ASP A 99 9.52 -1.56 -19.83
C ASP A 99 10.10 -2.41 -18.69
N GLN A 100 10.46 -1.79 -17.56
CA GLN A 100 10.89 -2.52 -16.36
C GLN A 100 9.80 -3.43 -15.80
N LEU A 101 8.53 -2.99 -15.83
CA LEU A 101 7.39 -3.79 -15.36
C LEU A 101 7.07 -4.96 -16.30
N ILE A 102 7.18 -4.75 -17.62
CA ILE A 102 7.07 -5.83 -18.62
C ILE A 102 8.15 -6.88 -18.38
N ALA A 103 9.40 -6.46 -18.16
CA ALA A 103 10.53 -7.34 -17.90
C ALA A 103 10.38 -8.17 -16.60
N LYS A 104 9.49 -7.77 -15.70
CA LYS A 104 9.20 -8.43 -14.42
C LYS A 104 7.81 -9.07 -14.38
N SER A 105 7.13 -9.18 -15.52
CA SER A 105 5.73 -9.62 -15.59
C SER A 105 5.51 -11.09 -15.16
N ASP A 106 6.58 -11.88 -15.10
CA ASP A 106 6.59 -13.27 -14.63
C ASP A 106 6.95 -13.41 -13.13
N MET A 107 7.27 -12.30 -12.43
CA MET A 107 7.61 -12.33 -11.03
C MET A 107 6.37 -12.53 -10.14
N HIS A 108 6.39 -13.57 -9.31
CA HIS A 108 5.37 -13.78 -8.28
C HIS A 108 5.85 -13.32 -6.91
N LEU A 109 5.09 -12.43 -6.26
CA LEU A 109 5.39 -11.98 -4.91
C LEU A 109 5.19 -13.12 -3.89
N SER A 110 6.25 -13.43 -3.15
CA SER A 110 6.29 -14.48 -2.14
C SER A 110 5.50 -14.15 -0.86
N SER A 111 5.19 -12.87 -0.64
CA SER A 111 4.48 -12.38 0.54
C SER A 111 3.62 -11.17 0.17
N ARG A 112 2.64 -10.87 1.03
CA ARG A 112 1.83 -9.63 0.99
C ARG A 112 2.30 -8.60 2.00
N VAL A 113 3.36 -8.89 2.74
CA VAL A 113 3.98 -8.01 3.74
C VAL A 113 5.49 -8.21 3.71
N TYR A 114 6.20 -7.10 3.53
CA TYR A 114 7.66 -7.02 3.60
C TYR A 114 8.01 -6.04 4.72
N ILE A 115 8.94 -6.43 5.59
CA ILE A 115 9.34 -5.64 6.76
C ILE A 115 10.86 -5.62 6.80
N GLN A 116 11.43 -4.45 7.02
CA GLN A 116 12.86 -4.28 7.24
C GLN A 116 13.09 -3.35 8.43
N SER A 117 13.84 -3.84 9.42
CA SER A 117 14.17 -3.09 10.62
C SER A 117 15.43 -2.26 10.42
N PHE A 118 15.48 -1.09 11.06
CA PHE A 118 16.58 -0.15 10.94
C PHE A 118 16.98 0.45 12.30
N ASP A 119 18.22 0.93 12.41
CA ASP A 119 18.62 1.81 13.52
C ASP A 119 18.18 3.25 13.21
N PRO A 120 17.30 3.86 14.04
CA PRO A 120 16.82 5.21 13.79
C PRO A 120 17.86 6.32 13.97
N LYS A 121 19.01 6.08 14.64
CA LYS A 121 19.94 7.15 15.06
C LYS A 121 20.54 7.99 13.94
N ASN A 122 20.76 7.40 12.77
CA ASN A 122 21.45 8.05 11.65
C ASN A 122 20.55 8.21 10.43
N ARG A 123 19.23 8.31 10.65
CA ARG A 123 18.22 8.33 9.58
C ARG A 123 17.33 9.55 9.69
N ALA A 124 16.98 10.11 8.54
CA ALA A 124 15.93 11.11 8.47
C ALA A 124 14.58 10.41 8.74
N LEU A 125 13.97 10.74 9.88
CA LEU A 125 12.68 10.19 10.29
C LEU A 125 11.56 11.18 9.97
N PRO A 126 10.38 10.70 9.55
CA PRO A 126 9.16 11.49 9.54
C PRO A 126 8.89 12.13 10.91
N ASP A 127 8.31 13.32 10.93
CA ASP A 127 8.19 14.14 12.15
C ASP A 127 7.56 13.41 13.33
N ASN A 128 6.44 12.74 13.14
CA ASN A 128 5.77 12.01 14.22
C ASN A 128 6.62 10.85 14.77
N LEU A 129 7.43 10.20 13.93
CA LEU A 129 8.35 9.15 14.36
C LEU A 129 9.53 9.74 15.13
N ARG A 130 10.13 10.82 14.60
CA ARG A 130 11.21 11.55 15.26
C ARG A 130 10.80 12.04 16.65
N LEU A 131 9.67 12.75 16.75
CA LEU A 131 9.14 13.29 18.00
C LEU A 131 8.83 12.19 19.02
N THR A 132 8.28 11.06 18.55
CA THR A 132 8.02 9.88 19.41
C THR A 132 9.29 9.31 20.02
N LEU A 133 10.37 9.24 19.22
CA LEU A 133 11.66 8.71 19.66
C LEU A 133 12.35 9.68 20.63
N GLU A 134 12.38 10.97 20.31
CA GLU A 134 12.95 12.03 21.15
C GLU A 134 12.25 12.14 22.50
N ALA A 135 10.91 12.09 22.52
CA ALA A 135 10.12 12.15 23.74
C ALA A 135 10.14 10.85 24.56
N GLY A 136 10.59 9.74 23.98
CA GLY A 136 10.54 8.41 24.60
C GLY A 136 9.12 7.91 24.87
N LYS A 137 8.10 8.54 24.28
CA LYS A 137 6.68 8.22 24.45
C LYS A 137 5.91 8.54 23.19
N ALA A 138 5.03 7.63 22.79
CA ALA A 138 4.09 7.85 21.70
C ALA A 138 2.93 8.77 22.13
N PRO A 139 2.67 9.89 21.42
CA PRO A 139 1.48 10.71 21.67
C PRO A 139 0.21 9.94 21.28
N ALA A 140 -0.83 10.05 22.11
CA ALA A 140 -2.01 9.21 21.96
C ALA A 140 -2.77 9.49 20.66
N ASP A 141 -2.87 10.74 20.22
CA ASP A 141 -3.61 11.12 19.02
C ASP A 141 -2.99 10.56 17.73
N VAL A 142 -1.67 10.35 17.67
CA VAL A 142 -0.98 9.79 16.49
C VAL A 142 -0.66 8.31 16.60
N SER A 143 -0.95 7.67 17.73
CA SER A 143 -0.56 6.28 18.00
C SER A 143 -1.72 5.29 18.08
N VAL A 144 -1.38 4.03 17.86
CA VAL A 144 -2.28 2.88 17.99
C VAL A 144 -1.76 2.00 19.12
N ASP A 145 -2.60 1.79 20.15
CA ASP A 145 -2.23 0.94 21.28
C ASP A 145 -2.70 -0.48 21.04
N CYS A 146 -1.78 -1.43 21.20
CA CYS A 146 -2.04 -2.85 21.01
C CYS A 146 -1.70 -3.61 22.28
N SER A 147 -2.63 -4.45 22.75
CA SER A 147 -2.30 -5.48 23.74
C SER A 147 -1.70 -6.69 23.03
N PHE A 148 -0.70 -7.31 23.66
CA PHE A 148 0.01 -8.46 23.12
C PHE A 148 0.09 -9.57 24.17
N ASP A 149 -0.47 -10.73 23.83
CA ASP A 149 -0.32 -11.95 24.62
C ASP A 149 0.92 -12.72 24.16
N VAL A 150 1.96 -12.69 24.99
CA VAL A 150 3.25 -13.34 24.72
C VAL A 150 3.11 -14.87 24.61
N LYS A 151 2.10 -15.48 25.25
CA LYS A 151 1.91 -16.94 25.21
C LYS A 151 1.30 -17.40 23.90
N THR A 152 0.28 -16.68 23.43
CA THR A 152 -0.49 -17.06 22.23
C THR A 152 -0.01 -16.33 20.96
N GLY A 153 0.83 -15.31 21.11
CA GLY A 153 1.23 -14.40 20.03
C GLY A 153 0.08 -13.54 19.52
N ARG A 154 -1.08 -13.53 20.20
CA ARG A 154 -2.26 -12.78 19.77
C ARG A 154 -2.12 -11.31 20.10
N VAL A 155 -2.53 -10.49 19.14
CA VAL A 155 -2.57 -9.04 19.23
C VAL A 155 -4.01 -8.60 19.26
N LYS A 156 -4.33 -7.58 20.05
CA LYS A 156 -5.61 -6.88 19.97
C LYS A 156 -5.36 -5.39 19.96
N VAL A 157 -5.95 -4.69 19.00
CA VAL A 157 -5.95 -3.23 18.97
C VAL A 157 -6.93 -2.75 20.04
N GLU A 158 -6.42 -1.99 21.01
CA GLU A 158 -7.20 -1.44 22.12
C GLU A 158 -7.64 0.00 21.86
N ARG A 159 -6.83 0.77 21.13
CA ARG A 159 -7.09 2.19 20.85
C ARG A 159 -6.45 2.62 19.53
N ILE A 160 -7.17 3.44 18.77
CA ILE A 160 -6.68 4.10 17.56
C ILE A 160 -6.68 5.61 17.81
N GLY A 161 -5.53 6.25 17.67
CA GLY A 161 -5.39 7.71 17.73
C GLY A 161 -6.03 8.38 16.51
N THR A 162 -6.69 9.52 16.72
CA THR A 162 -7.46 10.25 15.70
C THR A 162 -6.65 10.74 14.52
N ASN A 163 -5.36 11.00 14.72
CA ASN A 163 -4.40 11.49 13.73
C ASN A 163 -3.43 10.40 13.25
N SER A 164 -3.61 9.15 13.69
CA SER A 164 -2.77 8.03 13.26
C SER A 164 -2.94 7.72 11.76
N ALA A 165 -1.93 7.12 11.13
CA ALA A 165 -2.04 6.66 9.74
C ALA A 165 -3.23 5.71 9.53
N ILE A 166 -3.52 4.85 10.51
CA ILE A 166 -4.69 3.96 10.45
C ILE A 166 -5.98 4.78 10.40
N ALA A 167 -6.13 5.77 11.29
CA ALA A 167 -7.32 6.62 11.32
C ALA A 167 -7.55 7.38 10.00
N LYS A 168 -6.47 7.89 9.40
CA LYS A 168 -6.54 8.64 8.14
C LYS A 168 -7.00 7.78 6.96
N LEU A 169 -6.59 6.50 6.92
CA LEU A 169 -6.86 5.61 5.79
C LEU A 169 -8.10 4.72 5.97
N TRP A 170 -8.38 4.29 7.21
CA TRP A 170 -9.45 3.32 7.51
C TRP A 170 -10.45 3.81 8.57
N GLY A 171 -10.21 4.96 9.20
CA GLY A 171 -11.04 5.45 10.30
C GLY A 171 -10.70 4.85 11.66
N LEU A 172 -11.56 5.08 12.64
CA LEU A 172 -11.29 4.82 14.06
C LEU A 172 -11.79 3.46 14.57
N LEU A 173 -12.42 2.66 13.71
CA LEU A 173 -13.03 1.41 14.12
C LEU A 173 -11.98 0.28 14.07
N PRO A 174 -11.74 -0.45 15.18
CA PRO A 174 -10.72 -1.51 15.24
C PRO A 174 -11.12 -2.80 14.50
N VAL A 175 -12.16 -2.76 13.66
CA VAL A 175 -12.61 -3.87 12.81
C VAL A 175 -12.09 -3.75 11.37
N THR A 176 -11.32 -2.71 11.07
CA THR A 176 -10.69 -2.50 9.76
C THR A 176 -9.52 -3.45 9.56
N THR A 177 -9.21 -3.77 8.31
CA THR A 177 -8.19 -4.77 7.92
C THR A 177 -6.85 -4.71 8.68
N PRO A 178 -6.19 -3.54 8.90
CA PRO A 178 -4.92 -3.51 9.64
C PRO A 178 -5.06 -3.80 11.14
N CYS A 179 -6.28 -3.81 11.68
CA CYS A 179 -6.58 -4.06 13.10
C CYS A 179 -7.11 -5.48 13.36
N LEU A 180 -7.38 -6.27 12.32
CA LEU A 180 -7.90 -7.62 12.44
C LEU A 180 -6.82 -8.60 12.91
N SER A 181 -7.05 -9.20 14.08
CA SER A 181 -6.18 -10.22 14.66
C SER A 181 -6.18 -11.53 13.87
N GLY A 182 -5.04 -12.21 13.84
CA GLY A 182 -4.91 -13.56 13.27
C GLY A 182 -4.75 -13.61 11.74
N THR A 183 -4.80 -12.46 11.08
CA THR A 183 -4.46 -12.31 9.66
C THR A 183 -2.97 -12.58 9.43
N SER A 184 -2.59 -12.87 8.17
CA SER A 184 -1.17 -12.98 7.80
C SER A 184 -0.43 -11.66 8.02
N TYR A 185 -1.12 -10.53 7.81
CA TYR A 185 -0.60 -9.20 8.10
C TYR A 185 -0.27 -9.03 9.58
N ASP A 186 -1.26 -9.20 10.47
CA ASP A 186 -1.10 -9.08 11.92
C ASP A 186 0.06 -9.94 12.45
N LYS A 187 0.12 -11.21 12.03
CA LYS A 187 1.20 -12.13 12.43
C LYS A 187 2.59 -11.68 12.02
N MET A 188 2.73 -11.01 10.88
CA MET A 188 4.02 -10.51 10.40
C MET A 188 4.42 -9.24 11.13
N VAL A 189 3.51 -8.27 11.22
CA VAL A 189 3.79 -6.95 11.79
C VAL A 189 3.95 -6.97 13.31
N SER A 190 3.35 -7.94 14.00
CA SER A 190 3.42 -8.05 15.47
C SER A 190 4.67 -8.77 16.00
N LYS A 191 5.51 -9.37 15.14
CA LYS A 191 6.75 -10.03 15.57
C LYS A 191 7.65 -9.12 16.40
N ALA A 192 7.70 -7.83 16.04
CA ALA A 192 8.46 -6.82 16.76
C ALA A 192 7.95 -6.59 18.20
N TYR A 193 6.67 -6.85 18.50
CA TYR A 193 6.07 -6.49 19.79
C TYR A 193 6.65 -7.31 20.92
N ALA A 194 6.89 -8.61 20.70
CA ALA A 194 7.55 -9.46 21.68
C ALA A 194 8.95 -8.93 22.01
N HIS A 195 9.73 -8.53 20.99
CA HIS A 195 11.07 -8.00 21.17
C HIS A 195 11.06 -6.67 21.95
N VAL A 196 10.19 -5.73 21.58
CA VAL A 196 10.03 -4.43 22.27
C VAL A 196 9.62 -4.62 23.73
N LEU A 197 8.67 -5.53 24.00
CA LEU A 197 8.22 -5.81 25.35
C LEU A 197 9.30 -6.51 26.19
N GLN A 198 10.17 -7.31 25.59
CA GLN A 198 11.27 -7.96 26.31
C GLN A 198 12.44 -7.01 26.57
N SER A 199 12.87 -6.26 25.55
CA SER A 199 14.01 -5.36 25.63
C SER A 199 13.71 -4.03 26.32
N GLY A 200 12.45 -3.61 26.31
CA GLY A 200 12.04 -2.27 26.74
C GLY A 200 12.54 -1.16 25.80
N ARG A 201 13.05 -1.50 24.62
CA ARG A 201 13.60 -0.54 23.65
C ARG A 201 12.62 -0.32 22.48
N PRO A 202 12.54 0.90 21.95
CA PRO A 202 11.82 1.18 20.71
C PRO A 202 12.33 0.33 19.55
N HIS A 203 11.43 -0.03 18.64
CA HIS A 203 11.77 -0.74 17.40
C HIS A 203 11.28 0.04 16.18
N TYR A 204 12.17 0.28 15.23
CA TYR A 204 11.89 1.06 14.03
C TYR A 204 11.93 0.17 12.78
N ASP A 205 10.82 0.17 12.04
CA ASP A 205 10.63 -0.62 10.83
C ASP A 205 10.22 0.26 9.65
N HIS A 206 10.68 -0.12 8.48
CA HIS A 206 9.95 0.14 7.25
C HIS A 206 9.07 -1.08 6.93
N VAL A 207 7.85 -0.83 6.50
CA VAL A 207 6.88 -1.86 6.13
C VAL A 207 6.28 -1.53 4.77
N TYR A 208 6.18 -2.53 3.92
CA TYR A 208 5.41 -2.45 2.68
C TYR A 208 4.41 -3.59 2.66
N ALA A 209 3.12 -3.28 2.70
CA ALA A 209 2.07 -4.28 2.85
C ALA A 209 0.91 -4.07 1.89
N ALA A 210 0.42 -5.15 1.30
CA ALA A 210 -0.83 -5.18 0.56
C ALA A 210 -1.99 -5.25 1.56
N MET A 211 -2.77 -4.17 1.64
CA MET A 211 -3.88 -4.02 2.57
C MET A 211 -5.15 -3.65 1.82
N MET A 212 -6.28 -4.16 2.30
CA MET A 212 -7.60 -3.82 1.75
C MET A 212 -7.97 -2.41 2.22
N GLY A 213 -8.26 -1.52 1.26
CA GLY A 213 -8.79 -0.18 1.50
C GLY A 213 -10.25 -0.20 1.92
N ALA A 214 -10.79 0.98 2.23
CA ALA A 214 -12.21 1.13 2.58
C ALA A 214 -13.16 0.84 1.40
N ASP A 215 -12.66 0.96 0.17
CA ASP A 215 -13.34 0.62 -1.08
C ASP A 215 -13.35 -0.90 -1.38
N GLY A 216 -12.69 -1.70 -0.54
CA GLY A 216 -12.56 -3.16 -0.72
C GLY A 216 -11.45 -3.56 -1.69
N GLU A 217 -10.76 -2.62 -2.32
CA GLU A 217 -9.62 -2.91 -3.19
C GLU A 217 -8.36 -3.13 -2.35
N VAL A 218 -7.48 -4.01 -2.82
CA VAL A 218 -6.19 -4.26 -2.14
C VAL A 218 -5.16 -3.34 -2.76
N ALA A 219 -4.52 -2.49 -1.96
CA ALA A 219 -3.43 -1.61 -2.38
C ALA A 219 -2.15 -1.90 -1.60
N TRP A 220 -1.00 -1.74 -2.25
CA TRP A 220 0.30 -1.77 -1.61
C TRP A 220 0.56 -0.44 -0.92
N ILE A 221 0.74 -0.45 0.40
CA ILE A 221 0.88 0.75 1.23
C ILE A 221 2.26 0.73 1.90
N PRO A 222 3.17 1.63 1.50
CA PRO A 222 4.46 1.80 2.16
C PRO A 222 4.28 2.69 3.39
N TYR A 223 4.85 2.28 4.52
CA TYR A 223 4.85 3.08 5.72
C TYR A 223 6.05 2.76 6.61
N GLN A 224 6.48 3.77 7.35
CA GLN A 224 7.48 3.61 8.40
C GLN A 224 6.77 3.60 9.74
N ARG A 225 7.32 2.91 10.74
CA ARG A 225 6.73 2.86 12.08
C ARG A 225 7.77 2.74 13.19
N ILE A 226 7.41 3.27 14.36
CA ILE A 226 8.07 2.99 15.64
C ILE A 226 7.11 2.26 16.55
N VAL A 227 7.56 1.14 17.11
CA VAL A 227 6.87 0.39 18.16
C VAL A 227 7.52 0.74 19.50
N MET A 228 6.73 1.34 20.39
CA MET A 228 7.13 1.75 21.73
C MET A 228 6.57 0.80 22.79
N PRO A 229 7.35 0.44 23.83
CA PRO A 229 6.79 -0.28 24.96
C PRO A 229 5.92 0.66 25.80
N LEU A 230 4.73 0.21 26.21
CA LEU A 230 3.95 0.92 27.23
C LEU A 230 4.32 0.41 28.63
N PRO A 231 4.32 1.28 29.66
CA PRO A 231 4.55 0.86 31.04
C PRO A 231 3.60 -0.24 31.46
N LYS A 232 4.11 -1.25 32.18
CA LYS A 232 3.29 -2.34 32.69
C LYS A 232 2.35 -1.81 33.78
N VAL A 233 1.06 -1.78 33.49
CA VAL A 233 0.02 -1.49 34.50
C VAL A 233 -0.38 -2.80 35.18
N ARG A 234 -0.41 -2.81 36.53
CA ARG A 234 -0.75 -4.01 37.31
C ARG A 234 -2.13 -4.53 36.92
N GLY A 235 -2.23 -5.82 36.61
CA GLY A 235 -3.49 -6.48 36.21
C GLY A 235 -3.90 -6.29 34.74
N ARG A 236 -3.13 -5.56 33.92
CA ARG A 236 -3.37 -5.44 32.48
C ARG A 236 -2.38 -6.25 31.66
N SER A 237 -2.83 -6.66 30.47
CA SER A 237 -1.96 -7.24 29.43
C SER A 237 -0.79 -6.31 29.12
N ARG A 238 0.33 -6.87 28.67
CA ARG A 238 1.44 -6.04 28.18
C ARG A 238 1.01 -5.35 26.90
N MET A 239 1.36 -4.07 26.76
CA MET A 239 0.92 -3.25 25.65
C MET A 239 2.11 -2.58 24.96
N VAL A 240 1.94 -2.35 23.66
CA VAL A 240 2.82 -1.50 22.87
C VAL A 240 1.99 -0.36 22.28
N SER A 241 2.65 0.74 21.98
CA SER A 241 2.08 1.83 21.21
C SER A 241 2.83 1.95 19.90
N VAL A 242 2.12 1.95 18.78
CA VAL A 242 2.68 2.02 17.43
C VAL A 242 2.40 3.40 16.85
N VAL A 243 3.43 4.10 16.42
CA VAL A 243 3.31 5.34 15.63
C VAL A 243 3.78 5.02 14.22
N SER A 244 3.02 5.43 13.21
CA SER A 244 3.29 5.08 11.81
C SER A 244 2.97 6.23 10.88
N GLU A 245 3.77 6.36 9.82
CA GLU A 245 3.60 7.36 8.76
C GLU A 245 3.64 6.71 7.39
N VAL A 246 2.66 7.02 6.54
CA VAL A 246 2.63 6.57 5.13
C VAL A 246 3.61 7.43 4.35
N THR A 247 4.70 6.82 3.94
CA THR A 247 5.86 7.51 3.37
C THR A 247 6.73 6.49 2.61
N PRO A 248 7.59 6.90 1.67
CA PRO A 248 8.48 5.98 0.98
C PRO A 248 9.32 5.12 1.94
N VAL A 249 9.57 3.89 1.50
CA VAL A 249 10.33 2.88 2.25
C VAL A 249 11.48 2.34 1.41
N GLU A 250 12.58 2.02 2.08
CA GLU A 250 13.73 1.29 1.51
C GLU A 250 13.43 -0.21 1.35
N ILE A 251 12.34 -0.56 0.66
CA ILE A 251 11.97 -1.94 0.32
C ILE A 251 11.63 -1.98 -1.18
N ALA A 252 12.47 -2.64 -1.96
CA ALA A 252 12.22 -2.88 -3.38
C ALA A 252 11.39 -4.15 -3.57
N VAL A 253 10.12 -4.00 -3.95
CA VAL A 253 9.20 -5.14 -4.19
C VAL A 253 9.14 -5.49 -5.69
N VAL A 254 9.24 -4.48 -6.58
CA VAL A 254 9.13 -4.61 -8.04
C VAL A 254 10.06 -3.66 -8.78
#